data_AF-A0A7Y7WC39-F1
#
_entry.id   AF-A0A7Y7WC39-F1
#
_cell.length_a   1.000
_cell.length_b   1.000
_cell.length_c   1.000
_cell.angle_alpha   90.00
_cell.angle_beta   90.00
_cell.angle_gamma   90.00
#
_symmetry.space_group_name_H-M   'P 1'
#
loop_
_entity.id
_entity.type
_entity.pdbx_description
1 polymer ?
#
loop_
_entity_poly.entity_id
_entity_poly.type
_entity_poly.pdbx_seq_one_letter_code
_entity_poly.pdbx_strand_id
1 'polypeptide(L)'
;MTLTRFQMCIDGEWVDALSGKTFDSLDPALAEPWAQLPDADEADVERAVQAAQRAFDNPAWRGLSATARGKLLRRLGDLIAENKERLAQLESRDNGKLIRETRGQVSYLPEFFHYTAGLADKLEGGTLPLDKPDLFAYTVHEPMGVVAGIIPWNSPLYLTAIKLAPALAAGNTIVLKPSEHASATVLELARLALEAGIPPGVVNVITGYGASTGAALTRHSLVRKIAFTGGAATARHVVRSSAENFAKLSLELGGKSPNIIFADADLDSAINGAIAGIYAASGQSCVSGSRLLVQDEIYDEFVERLVARAQRIRIGNPQDDASEMGPMATAQQLAVVEGLVADALAEGARLRLGGKRPQNLGNGWFYEPTLFECDRNSMKIMQEEVFGPVASVIRFKDEAEALSIANDSQFGLAAGIWTRDLGRAHRLARDIRSGIIWVNTYRAVSAMAPIGGFKNSGYGRESGIDSVLAYTELKTVWINLSSAPMPDPFVMR
;
A
#
# COMPACT_ATOMS: atom_id res chain seq x y z
N MET A 1 -6.37 31.80 7.22
CA MET A 1 -5.04 31.52 6.64
C MET A 1 -5.20 31.39 5.14
N THR A 2 -4.22 31.79 4.33
CA THR A 2 -4.28 31.59 2.86
C THR A 2 -4.02 30.12 2.54
N LEU A 3 -4.91 29.49 1.76
CA LEU A 3 -4.76 28.09 1.35
C LEU A 3 -3.54 27.92 0.45
N THR A 4 -2.80 26.83 0.65
CA THR A 4 -1.74 26.43 -0.29
C THR A 4 -2.40 25.96 -1.59
N ARG A 5 -1.94 26.44 -2.74
CA ARG A 5 -2.46 25.95 -4.04
C ARG A 5 -1.46 24.99 -4.65
N PHE A 6 -1.93 23.79 -4.97
CA PHE A 6 -1.17 22.81 -5.72
C PHE A 6 -1.67 22.76 -7.17
N GLN A 7 -0.82 22.23 -8.04
CA GLN A 7 -1.12 21.93 -9.43
C GLN A 7 -0.80 20.47 -9.70
N MET A 8 -1.40 19.90 -10.73
CA MET A 8 -1.04 18.57 -11.24
C MET A 8 0.27 18.63 -12.01
N CYS A 9 0.93 17.49 -12.17
CA CYS A 9 2.12 17.37 -13.02
C CYS A 9 1.79 16.48 -14.22
N ILE A 10 1.66 17.06 -15.40
CA ILE A 10 1.35 16.34 -16.64
C ILE A 10 2.37 16.73 -17.70
N ASP A 11 3.04 15.73 -18.28
CA ASP A 11 4.07 15.93 -19.32
C ASP A 11 5.20 16.88 -18.87
N GLY A 12 5.59 16.79 -17.59
CA GLY A 12 6.63 17.64 -16.99
C GLY A 12 6.18 19.06 -16.62
N GLU A 13 4.93 19.43 -16.90
CA GLU A 13 4.39 20.77 -16.64
C GLU A 13 3.43 20.79 -15.45
N TRP A 14 3.45 21.88 -14.69
CA TRP A 14 2.52 22.15 -13.59
C TRP A 14 1.25 22.81 -14.11
N VAL A 15 0.12 22.12 -13.97
CA VAL A 15 -1.16 22.55 -14.58
C VAL A 15 -2.36 22.44 -13.65
N ASP A 16 -3.31 23.35 -13.84
CA ASP A 16 -4.64 23.24 -13.26
C ASP A 16 -5.49 22.23 -14.05
N ALA A 17 -6.65 21.85 -13.50
CA ALA A 17 -7.63 21.05 -14.22
C ALA A 17 -8.19 21.86 -15.38
N LEU A 18 -8.39 21.23 -16.54
CA LEU A 18 -8.94 21.89 -17.72
C LEU A 18 -10.31 22.54 -17.46
N SER A 19 -11.11 21.95 -16.58
CA SER A 19 -12.41 22.47 -16.17
C SER A 19 -12.33 23.68 -15.23
N GLY A 20 -11.15 23.99 -14.67
CA GLY A 20 -10.95 24.98 -13.61
C GLY A 20 -11.49 24.55 -12.24
N LYS A 21 -12.04 23.33 -12.11
CA LYS A 21 -12.55 22.82 -10.84
C LYS A 21 -11.42 22.48 -9.88
N THR A 22 -11.70 22.65 -8.60
CA THR A 22 -10.78 22.35 -7.51
C THR A 22 -11.54 21.71 -6.35
N PHE A 23 -10.81 21.04 -5.46
CA PHE A 23 -11.30 20.57 -4.16
C PHE A 23 -10.31 20.96 -3.06
N ASP A 24 -10.81 21.01 -1.83
CA ASP A 24 -10.00 21.35 -0.66
C ASP A 24 -9.43 20.07 -0.02
N SER A 25 -8.13 20.07 0.27
CA SER A 25 -7.53 19.12 1.20
C SER A 25 -7.62 19.67 2.63
N LEU A 26 -8.08 18.81 3.55
CA LEU A 26 -8.36 19.16 4.92
C LEU A 26 -7.24 18.67 5.83
N ASP A 27 -6.81 19.50 6.77
CA ASP A 27 -5.87 19.10 7.83
C ASP A 27 -6.65 18.27 8.86
N PRO A 28 -6.36 16.96 9.01
CA PRO A 28 -7.18 16.10 9.86
C PRO A 28 -7.14 16.45 11.35
N ALA A 29 -6.10 17.17 11.80
CA ALA A 29 -5.97 17.60 13.19
C ALA A 29 -6.81 18.83 13.51
N LEU A 30 -7.16 19.62 12.50
CA LEU A 30 -7.97 20.84 12.63
C LEU A 30 -9.38 20.68 12.06
N ALA A 31 -9.58 19.72 11.15
CA ALA A 31 -10.76 19.56 10.31
C ALA A 31 -11.05 20.80 9.43
N GLU A 32 -9.99 21.52 9.03
CA GLU A 32 -10.07 22.75 8.24
C GLU A 32 -9.26 22.63 6.94
N PRO A 33 -9.68 23.27 5.84
CA PRO A 33 -8.89 23.34 4.61
C PRO A 33 -7.51 23.94 4.85
N TRP A 34 -6.48 23.27 4.33
CA TRP A 34 -5.10 23.78 4.34
C TRP A 34 -4.54 23.98 2.94
N ALA A 35 -5.07 23.24 1.96
CA ALA A 35 -4.68 23.31 0.57
C ALA A 35 -5.87 23.15 -0.39
N GLN A 36 -5.69 23.63 -1.62
CA GLN A 36 -6.62 23.48 -2.72
C GLN A 36 -5.89 22.79 -3.89
N LEU A 37 -6.53 21.78 -4.47
CA LEU A 37 -5.98 20.95 -5.55
C LEU A 37 -6.94 20.91 -6.74
N PRO A 38 -6.42 20.70 -7.97
CA PRO A 38 -7.26 20.53 -9.15
C PRO A 38 -8.15 19.28 -9.07
N ASP A 39 -9.40 19.39 -9.49
CA ASP A 39 -10.31 18.24 -9.65
C ASP A 39 -10.33 17.81 -11.11
N ALA A 40 -9.40 16.92 -11.47
CA ALA A 40 -9.25 16.42 -12.83
C ALA A 40 -10.47 15.62 -13.28
N ASP A 41 -10.90 15.82 -14.53
CA ASP A 41 -11.91 14.99 -15.15
C ASP A 41 -11.32 14.07 -16.23
N GLU A 42 -12.19 13.49 -17.05
CA GLU A 42 -11.78 12.56 -18.11
C GLU A 42 -10.86 13.21 -19.16
N ALA A 43 -10.98 14.51 -19.43
CA ALA A 43 -10.12 15.19 -20.40
C ALA A 43 -8.68 15.37 -19.86
N ASP A 44 -8.55 15.64 -18.56
CA ASP A 44 -7.24 15.69 -17.90
C ASP A 44 -6.59 14.30 -17.85
N VAL A 45 -7.38 13.25 -17.58
CA VAL A 45 -6.92 11.85 -17.62
C VAL A 45 -6.42 11.47 -19.02
N GLU A 46 -7.20 11.75 -20.06
CA GLU A 46 -6.79 11.53 -21.46
C GLU A 46 -5.46 12.22 -21.75
N ARG A 47 -5.33 13.50 -21.38
CA ARG A 47 -4.09 14.26 -21.58
C ARG A 47 -2.89 13.62 -20.87
N ALA A 48 -3.06 13.16 -19.63
CA ALA A 48 -2.00 12.51 -18.85
C ALA A 48 -1.61 11.14 -19.41
N VAL A 49 -2.59 10.33 -19.82
CA VAL A 49 -2.34 9.00 -20.41
C VAL A 49 -1.69 9.13 -21.78
N GLN A 50 -2.11 10.10 -22.60
CA GLN A 50 -1.46 10.38 -23.88
C GLN A 50 -0.01 10.87 -23.71
N ALA A 51 0.25 11.71 -22.70
CA ALA A 51 1.63 12.08 -22.35
C ALA A 51 2.47 10.86 -21.94
N ALA A 52 1.90 9.99 -21.11
CA ALA A 52 2.54 8.74 -20.71
C ALA A 52 2.82 7.80 -21.90
N GLN A 53 1.90 7.69 -22.86
CA GLN A 53 2.08 6.89 -24.06
C GLN A 53 3.16 7.49 -24.97
N ARG A 54 3.11 8.81 -25.23
CA ARG A 54 4.15 9.49 -26.02
C ARG A 54 5.54 9.31 -25.40
N ALA A 55 5.66 9.45 -24.09
CA ALA A 55 6.92 9.23 -23.38
C ALA A 55 7.36 7.76 -23.45
N PHE A 56 6.43 6.81 -23.38
CA PHE A 56 6.72 5.38 -23.50
C PHE A 56 7.26 5.00 -24.89
N ASP A 57 6.78 5.63 -25.95
CA ASP A 57 7.24 5.37 -27.33
C ASP A 57 8.50 6.17 -27.69
N ASN A 58 8.86 7.18 -26.90
CA ASN A 58 10.00 8.06 -27.15
C ASN A 58 11.33 7.36 -26.82
N PRO A 59 12.33 7.36 -27.73
CA PRO A 59 13.67 6.82 -27.46
C PRO A 59 14.37 7.40 -26.23
N ALA A 60 14.04 8.62 -25.81
CA ALA A 60 14.59 9.25 -24.60
C ALA A 60 14.26 8.46 -23.32
N TRP A 61 13.19 7.66 -23.33
CA TRP A 61 12.85 6.73 -22.24
C TRP A 61 12.98 5.27 -22.69
N ARG A 62 12.30 4.90 -23.78
CA ARG A 62 12.27 3.51 -24.30
C ARG A 62 13.64 3.00 -24.70
N GLY A 63 14.50 3.88 -25.20
CA GLY A 63 15.84 3.56 -25.66
C GLY A 63 16.89 3.55 -24.54
N LEU A 64 16.54 3.93 -23.31
CA LEU A 64 17.47 3.83 -22.18
C LEU A 64 17.81 2.37 -21.91
N SER A 65 19.09 2.09 -21.68
CA SER A 65 19.48 0.80 -21.12
C SER A 65 18.88 0.62 -19.73
N ALA A 66 18.68 -0.64 -19.33
CA ALA A 66 18.21 -0.98 -18.00
C ALA A 66 19.08 -0.35 -16.88
N THR A 67 20.40 -0.37 -17.05
CA THR A 67 21.35 0.27 -16.12
C THR A 67 21.17 1.80 -16.07
N ALA A 68 20.87 2.46 -17.19
CA ALA A 68 20.61 3.90 -17.20
C ALA A 68 19.31 4.24 -16.44
N ARG A 69 18.25 3.43 -16.58
CA ARG A 69 17.03 3.56 -15.76
C ARG A 69 17.33 3.37 -14.27
N GLY A 70 18.15 2.38 -13.92
CA GLY A 70 18.62 2.16 -12.55
C GLY A 70 19.35 3.38 -11.96
N LYS A 71 20.16 4.09 -12.75
CA LYS A 71 20.83 5.33 -12.29
C LYS A 71 19.84 6.45 -11.97
N LEU A 72 18.79 6.64 -12.80
CA LEU A 72 17.74 7.62 -12.54
C LEU A 72 16.96 7.29 -11.26
N LEU A 73 16.61 6.02 -11.07
CA LEU A 73 15.97 5.53 -9.84
C LEU A 73 16.81 5.79 -8.60
N ARG A 74 18.12 5.50 -8.67
CA ARG A 74 19.04 5.78 -7.58
C ARG A 74 19.08 7.28 -7.26
N ARG A 75 19.18 8.14 -8.28
CA ARG A 75 19.15 9.60 -8.10
C ARG A 75 17.85 10.08 -7.47
N LEU A 76 16.71 9.52 -7.86
CA LEU A 76 15.41 9.83 -7.23
C LEU A 76 15.39 9.43 -5.74
N GLY A 77 15.92 8.25 -5.40
CA GLY A 77 16.11 7.83 -4.01
C GLY A 77 16.97 8.81 -3.20
N ASP A 78 18.08 9.29 -3.78
CA ASP A 78 18.97 10.27 -3.14
C ASP A 78 18.24 11.61 -2.92
N LEU A 79 17.50 12.10 -3.91
CA LEU A 79 16.71 13.33 -3.80
C LEU A 79 15.60 13.24 -2.74
N ILE A 80 14.99 12.07 -2.56
CA ILE A 80 14.03 11.83 -1.47
C ILE A 80 14.73 11.96 -0.11
N ALA A 81 15.93 11.40 0.04
CA ALA A 81 16.72 11.53 1.26
C ALA A 81 17.09 12.99 1.54
N GLU A 82 17.56 13.71 0.52
CA GLU A 82 17.90 15.13 0.56
C GLU A 82 16.69 16.02 0.97
N ASN A 83 15.47 15.65 0.56
CA ASN A 83 14.23 16.39 0.82
C ASN A 83 13.37 15.81 1.96
N LYS A 84 13.95 14.94 2.80
CA LYS A 84 13.23 14.19 3.84
C LYS A 84 12.29 15.05 4.68
N GLU A 85 12.77 16.17 5.22
CA GLU A 85 11.99 16.98 6.16
C GLU A 85 10.77 17.60 5.47
N ARG A 86 10.94 18.15 4.26
CA ARG A 86 9.84 18.71 3.47
C ARG A 86 8.77 17.67 3.17
N LEU A 87 9.18 16.47 2.75
CA LEU A 87 8.26 15.36 2.48
C LEU A 87 7.53 14.90 3.74
N ALA A 88 8.23 14.77 4.87
CA ALA A 88 7.64 14.33 6.14
C ALA A 88 6.61 15.33 6.69
N GLN A 89 6.89 16.64 6.56
CA GLN A 89 5.99 17.72 6.96
C GLN A 89 4.71 17.74 6.13
N LEU A 90 4.84 17.65 4.80
CA LEU A 90 3.69 17.55 3.90
C LEU A 90 2.86 16.31 4.18
N GLU A 91 3.50 15.13 4.33
CA GLU A 91 2.78 13.87 4.59
C GLU A 91 1.97 13.97 5.89
N SER A 92 2.62 14.45 6.95
CA SER A 92 2.03 14.53 8.29
C SER A 92 0.84 15.50 8.34
N ARG A 93 0.94 16.63 7.64
CA ARG A 93 -0.14 17.62 7.56
C ARG A 93 -1.33 17.12 6.74
N ASP A 94 -1.06 16.47 5.60
CA ASP A 94 -2.09 16.09 4.63
C ASP A 94 -2.90 14.88 5.10
N ASN A 95 -2.29 13.92 5.81
CA ASN A 95 -3.00 12.71 6.27
C ASN A 95 -3.09 12.54 7.80
N GLY A 96 -2.53 13.46 8.58
CA GLY A 96 -2.58 13.42 10.05
C GLY A 96 -1.64 12.40 10.71
N LYS A 97 -0.80 11.69 9.94
CA LYS A 97 0.22 10.79 10.53
C LYS A 97 1.25 11.61 11.30
N LEU A 98 1.78 11.07 12.39
CA LEU A 98 2.70 11.81 13.26
C LEU A 98 4.02 12.13 12.54
N ILE A 99 4.54 13.34 12.75
CA ILE A 99 5.79 13.80 12.15
C ILE A 99 6.97 12.89 12.50
N ARG A 100 7.00 12.35 13.72
CA ARG A 100 8.01 11.36 14.15
C ARG A 100 7.95 10.06 13.35
N GLU A 101 6.74 9.62 12.96
CA GLU A 101 6.52 8.41 12.16
C GLU A 101 6.86 8.69 10.69
N THR A 102 6.40 9.82 10.14
CA THR A 102 6.67 10.18 8.75
C THR A 102 8.17 10.43 8.52
N ARG A 103 8.88 11.11 9.42
CA ARG A 103 10.34 11.24 9.36
C ARG A 103 11.04 9.88 9.30
N GLY A 104 10.61 8.93 10.12
CA GLY A 104 11.14 7.55 10.10
C GLY A 104 10.87 6.86 8.76
N GLN A 105 9.61 6.90 8.30
CA GLN A 105 9.18 6.29 7.03
C GLN A 105 9.92 6.87 5.82
N VAL A 106 10.01 8.20 5.72
CA VAL A 106 10.70 8.89 4.64
C VAL A 106 12.20 8.60 4.65
N SER A 107 12.81 8.41 5.83
CA SER A 107 14.24 8.05 5.93
C SER A 107 14.55 6.70 5.28
N TYR A 108 13.62 5.74 5.35
CA TYR A 108 13.79 4.41 4.77
C TYR A 108 13.31 4.32 3.31
N LEU A 109 12.56 5.31 2.84
CA LEU A 109 11.99 5.31 1.50
C LEU A 109 13.01 5.21 0.36
N PRO A 110 14.21 5.83 0.43
CA PRO A 110 15.24 5.68 -0.60
C PRO A 110 15.59 4.22 -0.91
N GLU A 111 15.53 3.34 0.09
CA GLU A 111 15.87 1.92 -0.08
C GLU A 111 14.98 1.20 -1.10
N PHE A 112 13.70 1.60 -1.24
CA PHE A 112 12.82 1.03 -2.28
C PHE A 112 13.27 1.40 -3.70
N PHE A 113 13.82 2.60 -3.87
CA PHE A 113 14.35 3.07 -5.14
C PHE A 113 15.75 2.49 -5.40
N HIS A 114 16.61 2.42 -4.38
CA HIS A 114 17.94 1.84 -4.49
C HIS A 114 17.91 0.34 -4.77
N TYR A 115 17.00 -0.39 -4.12
CA TYR A 115 16.79 -1.81 -4.33
C TYR A 115 16.31 -2.10 -5.76
N THR A 116 15.24 -1.43 -6.21
CA THR A 116 14.71 -1.61 -7.57
C THR A 116 15.66 -1.08 -8.65
N ALA A 117 16.45 -0.04 -8.37
CA ALA A 117 17.56 0.38 -9.23
C ALA A 117 18.58 -0.73 -9.46
N GLY A 118 18.92 -1.49 -8.42
CA GLY A 118 19.80 -2.66 -8.51
C GLY A 118 19.19 -3.84 -9.26
N LEU A 119 17.86 -3.91 -9.34
CA LEU A 119 17.12 -4.94 -10.09
C LEU A 119 16.86 -4.56 -11.55
N ALA A 120 16.94 -3.27 -11.90
CA ALA A 120 16.54 -2.78 -13.23
C ALA A 120 17.23 -3.55 -14.37
N ASP A 121 18.52 -3.87 -14.22
CA ASP A 121 19.34 -4.62 -15.18
C ASP A 121 19.62 -6.07 -14.77
N LYS A 122 18.79 -6.61 -13.85
CA LYS A 122 18.76 -8.03 -13.45
C LYS A 122 17.48 -8.72 -13.92
N LEU A 123 16.69 -8.04 -14.73
CA LEU A 123 15.55 -8.60 -15.47
C LEU A 123 16.05 -9.49 -16.61
N GLU A 124 16.45 -10.71 -16.27
CA GLU A 124 16.97 -11.69 -17.21
C GLU A 124 15.83 -12.50 -17.85
N GLY A 125 15.99 -12.83 -19.13
CA GLY A 125 15.20 -13.87 -19.79
C GLY A 125 15.84 -15.25 -19.64
N GLY A 126 15.36 -16.23 -20.40
CA GLY A 126 15.92 -17.58 -20.40
C GLY A 126 16.00 -18.20 -21.79
N THR A 127 16.99 -19.06 -22.02
CA THR A 127 17.02 -19.95 -23.19
C THR A 127 16.20 -21.19 -22.91
N LEU A 128 15.34 -21.60 -23.84
CA LEU A 128 14.41 -22.71 -23.64
C LEU A 128 15.00 -24.01 -24.22
N PRO A 129 15.03 -25.12 -23.44
CA PRO A 129 15.46 -26.42 -23.93
C PRO A 129 14.33 -27.08 -24.74
N LEU A 130 14.22 -26.71 -26.01
CA LEU A 130 13.15 -27.16 -26.90
C LEU A 130 13.27 -28.65 -27.25
N ASP A 131 12.13 -29.30 -27.45
CA ASP A 131 11.99 -30.67 -27.97
C ASP A 131 11.98 -30.72 -29.51
N LYS A 132 12.26 -29.59 -30.17
CA LYS A 132 12.28 -29.44 -31.63
C LYS A 132 13.72 -29.25 -32.12
N PRO A 133 14.29 -30.21 -32.85
CA PRO A 133 15.59 -30.05 -33.49
C PRO A 133 15.64 -28.79 -34.36
N ASP A 134 16.81 -28.17 -34.45
CA ASP A 134 17.09 -26.96 -35.23
C ASP A 134 16.25 -25.71 -34.87
N LEU A 135 15.45 -25.74 -33.80
CA LEU A 135 14.79 -24.54 -33.27
C LEU A 135 15.54 -24.05 -32.03
N PHE A 136 15.76 -22.74 -31.98
CA PHE A 136 16.24 -22.03 -30.81
C PHE A 136 15.17 -21.08 -30.32
N ALA A 137 14.86 -21.11 -29.02
CA ALA A 137 13.98 -20.12 -28.43
C ALA A 137 14.56 -19.53 -27.16
N TYR A 138 14.23 -18.27 -26.94
CA TYR A 138 14.56 -17.54 -25.73
C TYR A 138 13.39 -16.64 -25.32
N THR A 139 13.37 -16.28 -24.05
CA THR A 139 12.41 -15.33 -23.49
C THR A 139 13.06 -13.98 -23.21
N VAL A 140 12.26 -12.91 -23.22
CA VAL A 140 12.64 -11.54 -22.89
C VAL A 140 11.52 -10.91 -22.08
N HIS A 141 11.88 -10.13 -21.06
CA HIS A 141 10.93 -9.28 -20.33
C HIS A 141 10.85 -7.89 -20.97
N GLU A 142 9.66 -7.49 -21.39
CA GLU A 142 9.39 -6.16 -21.95
C GLU A 142 8.50 -5.34 -21.02
N PRO A 143 8.65 -4.01 -20.92
CA PRO A 143 7.71 -3.22 -20.13
C PRO A 143 6.31 -3.26 -20.77
N MET A 144 5.30 -3.29 -19.91
CA MET A 144 3.88 -3.41 -20.29
C MET A 144 3.36 -2.19 -21.06
N GLY A 145 3.83 -0.97 -20.76
CA GLY A 145 3.28 0.25 -21.35
C GLY A 145 2.96 1.31 -20.31
N VAL A 146 1.79 1.94 -20.47
CA VAL A 146 1.26 2.90 -19.50
C VAL A 146 0.65 2.16 -18.31
N VAL A 147 1.08 2.53 -17.11
CA VAL A 147 0.57 2.03 -15.84
C VAL A 147 -0.32 3.09 -15.18
N ALA A 148 -1.46 2.66 -14.63
CA ALA A 148 -2.24 3.45 -13.68
C ALA A 148 -1.87 3.08 -12.24
N GLY A 149 -1.41 4.02 -11.43
CA GLY A 149 -1.21 3.84 -9.99
C GLY A 149 -2.27 4.58 -9.18
N ILE A 150 -3.15 3.83 -8.49
CA ILE A 150 -4.20 4.41 -7.63
C ILE A 150 -3.76 4.28 -6.18
N ILE A 151 -3.57 5.42 -5.51
CA ILE A 151 -2.90 5.49 -4.20
C ILE A 151 -3.89 5.93 -3.10
N PRO A 152 -4.00 5.22 -1.97
CA PRO A 152 -4.88 5.60 -0.88
C PRO A 152 -4.22 6.65 0.04
N TRP A 153 -5.01 7.20 0.95
CA TRP A 153 -4.67 8.35 1.78
C TRP A 153 -3.80 8.03 3.02
N ASN A 154 -3.67 6.77 3.42
CA ASN A 154 -3.09 6.41 4.72
C ASN A 154 -1.55 6.41 4.72
N SER A 155 -0.91 6.18 3.57
CA SER A 155 0.54 6.34 3.39
C SER A 155 0.89 6.68 1.92
N PRO A 156 0.40 7.81 1.37
CA PRO A 156 0.52 8.14 -0.06
C PRO A 156 1.94 8.01 -0.59
N LEU A 157 2.93 8.56 0.11
CA LEU A 157 4.29 8.58 -0.39
C LEU A 157 4.93 7.18 -0.43
N TYR A 158 4.74 6.41 0.64
CA TYR A 158 5.21 5.02 0.73
C TYR A 158 4.58 4.11 -0.32
N LEU A 159 3.25 4.16 -0.45
CA LEU A 159 2.50 3.33 -1.40
C LEU A 159 2.73 3.76 -2.85
N THR A 160 3.14 5.02 -3.07
CA THR A 160 3.63 5.46 -4.38
C THR A 160 4.99 4.86 -4.68
N ALA A 161 5.95 4.87 -3.74
CA ALA A 161 7.29 4.35 -3.98
C ALA A 161 7.30 2.88 -4.42
N ILE A 162 6.52 2.03 -3.75
CA ILE A 162 6.43 0.59 -4.05
C ILE A 162 5.72 0.26 -5.37
N LYS A 163 5.11 1.24 -6.03
CA LYS A 163 4.53 1.13 -7.38
C LYS A 163 5.40 1.80 -8.44
N LEU A 164 5.85 3.02 -8.16
CA LEU A 164 6.64 3.86 -9.05
C LEU A 164 7.99 3.22 -9.34
N ALA A 165 8.71 2.80 -8.30
CA ALA A 165 10.06 2.28 -8.44
C ALA A 165 10.13 1.03 -9.34
N PRO A 166 9.33 -0.04 -9.14
CA PRO A 166 9.35 -1.19 -10.04
C PRO A 166 8.78 -0.87 -11.44
N ALA A 167 7.81 0.03 -11.57
CA ALA A 167 7.28 0.44 -12.88
C ALA A 167 8.38 1.06 -13.75
N LEU A 168 9.15 2.00 -13.18
CA LEU A 168 10.24 2.67 -13.86
C LEU A 168 11.42 1.74 -14.12
N ALA A 169 11.76 0.84 -13.17
CA ALA A 169 12.82 -0.14 -13.36
C ALA A 169 12.56 -1.02 -14.59
N ALA A 170 11.32 -1.52 -14.71
CA ALA A 170 10.87 -2.29 -15.87
C ALA A 170 10.84 -1.47 -17.17
N GLY A 171 10.80 -0.14 -17.11
CA GLY A 171 10.78 0.77 -18.26
C GLY A 171 9.37 1.20 -18.69
N ASN A 172 8.40 1.15 -17.79
CA ASN A 172 7.04 1.65 -18.02
C ASN A 172 6.97 3.16 -17.83
N THR A 173 5.89 3.77 -18.31
CA THR A 173 5.45 5.10 -17.87
C THR A 173 4.25 4.95 -16.94
N ILE A 174 4.00 5.95 -16.11
CA ILE A 174 2.97 5.85 -15.07
C ILE A 174 2.17 7.14 -14.89
N VAL A 175 0.87 6.97 -14.70
CA VAL A 175 -0.06 8.02 -14.27
C VAL A 175 -0.52 7.66 -12.85
N LEU A 176 -0.16 8.51 -11.89
CA LEU A 176 -0.49 8.37 -10.48
C LEU A 176 -1.73 9.20 -10.15
N LYS A 177 -2.71 8.58 -9.48
CA LYS A 177 -3.91 9.23 -8.94
C LYS A 177 -3.95 9.04 -7.43
N PRO A 178 -3.32 9.93 -6.65
CA PRO A 178 -3.42 9.91 -5.19
C PRO A 178 -4.82 10.23 -4.70
N SER A 179 -5.17 9.76 -3.50
CA SER A 179 -6.45 10.08 -2.88
C SER A 179 -6.62 11.59 -2.74
N GLU A 180 -7.83 12.06 -3.02
CA GLU A 180 -8.34 13.40 -2.79
C GLU A 180 -8.16 13.88 -1.34
N HIS A 181 -7.94 12.96 -0.40
CA HIS A 181 -7.68 13.30 1.01
C HIS A 181 -6.21 13.50 1.33
N ALA A 182 -5.28 12.98 0.52
CA ALA A 182 -3.85 13.14 0.75
C ALA A 182 -3.06 12.97 -0.57
N SER A 183 -2.66 14.10 -1.15
CA SER A 183 -2.06 14.21 -2.49
C SER A 183 -0.79 15.05 -2.54
N ALA A 184 -0.55 15.92 -1.56
CA ALA A 184 0.49 16.94 -1.60
C ALA A 184 1.90 16.34 -1.74
N THR A 185 2.18 15.23 -1.05
CA THR A 185 3.49 14.57 -1.09
C THR A 185 3.77 13.84 -2.40
N VAL A 186 2.74 13.31 -3.04
CA VAL A 186 2.87 12.64 -4.34
C VAL A 186 3.17 13.67 -5.44
N LEU A 187 2.59 14.87 -5.34
CA LEU A 187 2.94 16.00 -6.21
C LEU A 187 4.38 16.44 -5.98
N GLU A 188 4.83 16.61 -4.73
CA GLU A 188 6.23 16.94 -4.45
C GLU A 188 7.19 15.86 -4.99
N LEU A 189 6.84 14.58 -4.91
CA LEU A 189 7.62 13.49 -5.51
C LEU A 189 7.74 13.62 -7.04
N ALA A 190 6.70 14.12 -7.73
CA ALA A 190 6.75 14.37 -9.17
C ALA A 190 7.81 15.43 -9.52
N ARG A 191 7.93 16.48 -8.70
CA ARG A 191 9.00 17.49 -8.83
C ARG A 191 10.38 16.84 -8.72
N LEU A 192 10.56 15.97 -7.73
CA LEU A 192 11.82 15.24 -7.51
C LEU A 192 12.12 14.26 -8.65
N ALA A 193 11.11 13.64 -9.26
CA ALA A 193 11.29 12.78 -10.43
C ALA A 193 11.86 13.58 -11.62
N LEU A 194 11.31 14.76 -11.89
CA LEU A 194 11.85 15.66 -12.92
C LEU A 194 13.28 16.13 -12.60
N GLU A 195 13.55 16.49 -11.34
CA GLU A 195 14.89 16.88 -10.87
C GLU A 195 15.91 15.72 -10.96
N ALA A 196 15.45 14.47 -10.82
CA ALA A 196 16.28 13.28 -11.03
C ALA A 196 16.66 13.07 -12.51
N GLY A 197 16.07 13.82 -13.43
CA GLY A 197 16.26 13.67 -14.87
C GLY A 197 15.35 12.63 -15.52
N ILE A 198 14.29 12.20 -14.83
CA ILE A 198 13.27 11.35 -15.46
C ILE A 198 12.54 12.18 -16.52
N PRO A 199 12.46 11.72 -17.79
CA PRO A 199 11.91 12.52 -18.88
C PRO A 199 10.44 12.95 -18.63
N PRO A 200 10.03 14.12 -19.17
CA PRO A 200 8.63 14.54 -19.16
C PRO A 200 7.69 13.45 -19.69
N GLY A 201 6.53 13.32 -19.04
CA GLY A 201 5.51 12.33 -19.39
C GLY A 201 5.78 10.91 -18.88
N VAL A 202 6.99 10.58 -18.41
CA VAL A 202 7.25 9.24 -17.83
C VAL A 202 6.54 9.06 -16.49
N VAL A 203 6.48 10.12 -15.68
CA VAL A 203 5.72 10.18 -14.42
C VAL A 203 4.73 11.34 -14.52
N ASN A 204 3.45 11.03 -14.41
CA ASN A 204 2.37 12.03 -14.37
C ASN A 204 1.60 11.85 -13.06
N VAL A 205 1.17 12.96 -12.45
CA VAL A 205 0.36 12.96 -11.24
C VAL A 205 -0.87 13.82 -11.46
N ILE A 206 -2.04 13.19 -11.34
CA ILE A 206 -3.35 13.84 -11.48
C ILE A 206 -4.16 13.72 -10.20
N THR A 207 -4.85 14.77 -9.80
CA THR A 207 -5.66 14.85 -8.59
C THR A 207 -7.14 14.92 -8.95
N GLY A 208 -8.02 14.39 -8.11
CA GLY A 208 -9.47 14.42 -8.34
C GLY A 208 -10.16 13.20 -7.72
N TYR A 209 -11.48 13.11 -7.79
CA TYR A 209 -12.22 12.08 -7.08
C TYR A 209 -12.09 10.67 -7.72
N GLY A 210 -12.28 9.64 -6.89
CA GLY A 210 -12.26 8.25 -7.38
C GLY A 210 -13.33 7.95 -8.43
N ALA A 211 -14.55 8.49 -8.25
CA ALA A 211 -15.69 8.24 -9.13
C ALA A 211 -15.58 8.90 -10.51
N SER A 212 -14.82 9.98 -10.64
CA SER A 212 -14.55 10.69 -11.90
C SER A 212 -13.18 10.29 -12.45
N THR A 213 -12.11 10.87 -11.88
CA THR A 213 -10.72 10.74 -12.33
C THR A 213 -10.24 9.30 -12.28
N GLY A 214 -10.47 8.62 -11.14
CA GLY A 214 -10.03 7.23 -10.95
C GLY A 214 -10.74 6.25 -11.90
N ALA A 215 -12.05 6.40 -12.05
CA ALA A 215 -12.85 5.61 -12.96
C ALA A 215 -12.46 5.82 -14.44
N ALA A 216 -12.13 7.05 -14.83
CA ALA A 216 -11.64 7.36 -16.18
C ALA A 216 -10.26 6.74 -16.43
N LEU A 217 -9.34 6.88 -15.48
CA LEU A 217 -7.99 6.35 -15.61
C LEU A 217 -7.99 4.81 -15.72
N THR A 218 -8.79 4.13 -14.90
CA THR A 218 -8.81 2.67 -14.84
C THR A 218 -9.46 2.00 -16.06
N ARG A 219 -10.37 2.68 -16.76
CA ARG A 219 -10.98 2.16 -18.00
C ARG A 219 -10.24 2.57 -19.28
N HIS A 220 -9.26 3.46 -19.18
CA HIS A 220 -8.62 4.06 -20.35
C HIS A 220 -7.94 2.98 -21.23
N SER A 221 -8.17 3.03 -22.54
CA SER A 221 -7.79 1.97 -23.50
C SER A 221 -6.28 1.72 -23.64
N LEU A 222 -5.47 2.76 -23.38
CA LEU A 222 -3.99 2.68 -23.38
C LEU A 222 -3.37 2.19 -22.07
N VAL A 223 -4.14 2.07 -20.98
CA VAL A 223 -3.60 1.55 -19.72
C VAL A 223 -3.44 0.02 -19.84
N ARG A 224 -2.25 -0.48 -19.47
CA ARG A 224 -1.90 -1.91 -19.57
C ARG A 224 -1.75 -2.60 -18.23
N LYS A 225 -1.58 -1.82 -17.16
CA LYS A 225 -1.60 -2.31 -15.78
C LYS A 225 -2.25 -1.29 -14.86
N ILE A 226 -3.06 -1.77 -13.91
CA ILE A 226 -3.58 -0.96 -12.82
C ILE A 226 -3.04 -1.53 -11.50
N ALA A 227 -2.23 -0.74 -10.82
CA ALA A 227 -1.73 -1.03 -9.48
C ALA A 227 -2.58 -0.25 -8.46
N PHE A 228 -3.50 -0.94 -7.79
CA PHE A 228 -4.47 -0.36 -6.87
C PHE A 228 -4.18 -0.78 -5.43
N THR A 229 -4.16 0.20 -4.52
CA THR A 229 -4.24 -0.07 -3.08
C THR A 229 -5.45 0.67 -2.50
N GLY A 230 -6.26 0.00 -1.69
CA GLY A 230 -7.44 0.62 -1.06
C GLY A 230 -8.50 -0.37 -0.60
N GLY A 231 -9.71 0.14 -0.35
CA GLY A 231 -10.82 -0.67 0.15
C GLY A 231 -11.40 -1.64 -0.89
N ALA A 232 -11.91 -2.78 -0.43
CA ALA A 232 -12.47 -3.83 -1.29
C ALA A 232 -13.66 -3.37 -2.13
N ALA A 233 -14.49 -2.44 -1.62
CA ALA A 233 -15.61 -1.88 -2.38
C ALA A 233 -15.13 -1.17 -3.65
N THR A 234 -14.14 -0.27 -3.52
CA THR A 234 -13.52 0.42 -4.66
C THR A 234 -12.79 -0.54 -5.58
N ALA A 235 -12.10 -1.54 -5.05
CA ALA A 235 -11.42 -2.56 -5.86
C ALA A 235 -12.38 -3.31 -6.81
N ARG A 236 -13.62 -3.58 -6.38
CA ARG A 236 -14.64 -4.19 -7.27
C ARG A 236 -14.97 -3.28 -8.47
N HIS A 237 -14.97 -1.96 -8.29
CA HIS A 237 -15.14 -1.04 -9.40
C HIS A 237 -13.92 -1.07 -10.33
N VAL A 238 -12.70 -1.06 -9.78
CA VAL A 238 -11.46 -1.17 -10.57
C VAL A 238 -11.42 -2.44 -11.41
N VAL A 239 -11.79 -3.59 -10.83
CA VAL A 239 -11.85 -4.88 -11.55
C VAL A 239 -12.87 -4.86 -12.69
N ARG A 240 -14.01 -4.19 -12.50
CA ARG A 240 -15.00 -4.02 -13.57
C ARG A 240 -14.48 -3.08 -14.66
N SER A 241 -13.87 -1.97 -14.28
CA SER A 241 -13.28 -1.00 -15.22
C SER A 241 -12.16 -1.59 -16.05
N SER A 242 -11.34 -2.49 -15.49
CA SER A 242 -10.26 -3.14 -16.24
C SER A 242 -10.76 -4.11 -17.31
N ALA A 243 -12.04 -4.49 -17.31
CA ALA A 243 -12.61 -5.29 -18.41
C ALA A 243 -12.67 -4.51 -19.73
N GLU A 244 -12.67 -3.16 -19.67
CA GLU A 244 -12.71 -2.29 -20.84
C GLU A 244 -11.37 -2.22 -21.60
N ASN A 245 -10.25 -2.54 -20.94
CA ASN A 245 -8.90 -2.44 -21.50
C ASN A 245 -8.03 -3.70 -21.30
N PHE A 246 -8.53 -4.71 -20.58
CA PHE A 246 -7.82 -5.92 -20.17
C PHE A 246 -6.49 -5.66 -19.46
N ALA A 247 -6.37 -4.54 -18.75
CA ALA A 247 -5.17 -4.21 -17.99
C ALA A 247 -4.92 -5.26 -16.89
N LYS A 248 -3.66 -5.66 -16.71
CA LYS A 248 -3.25 -6.51 -15.58
C LYS A 248 -3.48 -5.78 -14.26
N LEU A 249 -3.92 -6.49 -13.24
CA LEU A 249 -4.21 -5.93 -11.93
C LEU A 249 -3.19 -6.37 -10.89
N SER A 250 -2.81 -5.46 -10.01
CA SER A 250 -2.33 -5.80 -8.67
C SER A 250 -3.20 -5.06 -7.65
N LEU A 251 -3.78 -5.82 -6.72
CA LEU A 251 -4.73 -5.34 -5.74
C LEU A 251 -4.15 -5.57 -4.35
N GLU A 252 -3.84 -4.49 -3.64
CA GLU A 252 -3.47 -4.49 -2.24
C GLU A 252 -4.64 -3.96 -1.42
N LEU A 253 -5.37 -4.85 -0.75
CA LEU A 253 -6.61 -4.52 -0.06
C LEU A 253 -6.45 -4.60 1.46
N GLY A 254 -7.55 -4.37 2.16
CA GLY A 254 -7.63 -4.42 3.62
C GLY A 254 -7.29 -5.78 4.24
N GLY A 255 -7.17 -5.76 5.56
CA GLY A 255 -6.88 -6.92 6.37
C GLY A 255 -7.68 -6.99 7.67
N LYS A 256 -7.72 -8.19 8.25
CA LYS A 256 -8.18 -8.42 9.63
C LYS A 256 -7.17 -9.31 10.34
N SER A 257 -5.93 -8.83 10.35
CA SER A 257 -4.73 -9.59 10.68
C SER A 257 -4.77 -10.12 12.12
N PRO A 258 -4.63 -11.44 12.33
CA PRO A 258 -4.51 -12.02 13.66
C PRO A 258 -3.12 -11.76 14.23
N ASN A 259 -3.08 -11.39 15.50
CA ASN A 259 -1.86 -11.25 16.30
C ASN A 259 -1.99 -12.22 17.47
N ILE A 260 -1.21 -13.31 17.43
CA ILE A 260 -1.40 -14.50 18.26
C ILE A 260 -0.33 -14.55 19.35
N ILE A 261 -0.75 -14.53 20.61
CA ILE A 261 0.14 -14.50 21.79
C ILE A 261 -0.03 -15.79 22.58
N PHE A 262 1.01 -16.64 22.57
CA PHE A 262 1.06 -17.86 23.37
C PHE A 262 1.57 -17.60 24.79
N ALA A 263 1.25 -18.50 25.72
CA ALA A 263 1.64 -18.40 27.12
C ALA A 263 3.16 -18.40 27.36
N ASP A 264 3.94 -18.93 26.42
CA ASP A 264 5.41 -18.93 26.48
C ASP A 264 6.05 -17.69 25.82
N ALA A 265 5.24 -16.75 25.33
CA ALA A 265 5.72 -15.53 24.71
C ALA A 265 6.51 -14.65 25.69
N ASP A 266 7.44 -13.86 25.15
CA ASP A 266 7.96 -12.70 25.88
C ASP A 266 6.87 -11.63 25.97
N LEU A 267 6.25 -11.50 27.15
CA LEU A 267 5.05 -10.70 27.31
C LEU A 267 5.29 -9.20 27.11
N ASP A 268 6.46 -8.69 27.51
CA ASP A 268 6.87 -7.30 27.28
C ASP A 268 6.93 -6.99 25.78
N SER A 269 7.59 -7.86 25.01
CA SER A 269 7.68 -7.72 23.56
C SER A 269 6.33 -7.86 22.89
N ALA A 270 5.49 -8.81 23.31
CA ALA A 270 4.16 -9.02 22.76
C ALA A 270 3.23 -7.82 23.00
N ILE A 271 3.27 -7.20 24.18
CA ILE A 271 2.51 -5.98 24.48
C ILE A 271 2.97 -4.84 23.59
N ASN A 272 4.29 -4.60 23.48
CA ASN A 272 4.83 -3.56 22.62
C ASN A 272 4.47 -3.79 21.14
N GLY A 273 4.54 -5.04 20.69
CA GLY A 273 4.12 -5.44 19.36
C GLY A 273 2.64 -5.24 19.10
N ALA A 274 1.77 -5.54 20.07
CA ALA A 274 0.33 -5.27 19.97
C ALA A 274 0.05 -3.76 19.87
N ILE A 275 0.68 -2.94 20.73
CA ILE A 275 0.56 -1.47 20.69
C ILE A 275 0.99 -0.91 19.33
N ALA A 276 2.18 -1.29 18.86
CA ALA A 276 2.68 -0.88 17.55
C ALA A 276 1.79 -1.40 16.40
N GLY A 277 1.26 -2.61 16.56
CA GLY A 277 0.43 -3.30 15.59
C GLY A 277 -0.93 -2.64 15.34
N ILE A 278 -1.53 -1.98 16.35
CA ILE A 278 -2.90 -1.44 16.22
C ILE A 278 -3.05 0.06 16.51
N TYR A 279 -2.18 0.67 17.31
CA TYR A 279 -2.32 2.09 17.67
C TYR A 279 -1.35 3.02 16.93
N ALA A 280 -0.21 2.52 16.43
CA ALA A 280 0.67 3.32 15.57
C ALA A 280 -0.01 3.67 14.24
N ALA A 281 0.24 4.87 13.71
CA ALA A 281 -0.52 5.49 12.63
C ALA A 281 -2.06 5.50 12.87
N SER A 282 -2.48 5.57 14.13
CA SER A 282 -3.90 5.53 14.55
C SER A 282 -4.67 4.32 14.01
N GLY A 283 -3.99 3.19 13.82
CA GLY A 283 -4.56 1.95 13.31
C GLY A 283 -4.93 1.94 11.82
N GLN A 284 -4.60 3.02 11.09
CA GLN A 284 -4.90 3.21 9.67
C GLN A 284 -3.87 2.50 8.77
N SER A 285 -3.72 1.18 8.99
CA SER A 285 -2.79 0.32 8.29
C SER A 285 -3.49 -0.97 7.88
N CYS A 286 -3.30 -1.40 6.63
CA CYS A 286 -3.88 -2.64 6.11
C CYS A 286 -3.37 -3.88 6.88
N VAL A 287 -2.14 -3.81 7.41
CA VAL A 287 -1.52 -4.89 8.18
C VAL A 287 -1.81 -4.81 9.68
N SER A 288 -2.66 -3.89 10.13
CA SER A 288 -2.97 -3.67 11.56
C SER A 288 -3.34 -4.98 12.26
N GLY A 289 -2.67 -5.29 13.38
CA GLY A 289 -2.87 -6.47 14.22
C GLY A 289 -4.13 -6.34 15.07
N SER A 290 -5.27 -6.13 14.42
CA SER A 290 -6.53 -5.71 15.05
C SER A 290 -7.29 -6.84 15.74
N ARG A 291 -6.93 -8.10 15.48
CA ARG A 291 -7.43 -9.27 16.24
C ARG A 291 -6.33 -9.83 17.12
N LEU A 292 -6.42 -9.59 18.42
CA LEU A 292 -5.51 -10.15 19.40
C LEU A 292 -6.07 -11.52 19.85
N LEU A 293 -5.35 -12.60 19.55
CA LEU A 293 -5.68 -13.95 20.02
C LEU A 293 -4.71 -14.24 21.15
N VAL A 294 -5.19 -14.44 22.37
CA VAL A 294 -4.32 -14.59 23.54
C VAL A 294 -4.65 -15.88 24.27
N GLN A 295 -3.62 -16.65 24.59
CA GLN A 295 -3.79 -17.95 25.23
C GLN A 295 -4.33 -17.81 26.65
N ASP A 296 -5.21 -18.73 27.05
CA ASP A 296 -5.96 -18.70 28.31
C ASP A 296 -5.10 -18.41 29.55
N GLU A 297 -3.92 -19.02 29.65
CA GLU A 297 -3.06 -18.94 30.84
C GLU A 297 -2.52 -17.52 31.11
N ILE A 298 -2.40 -16.68 30.07
CA ILE A 298 -1.84 -15.32 30.18
C ILE A 298 -2.84 -14.23 29.83
N TYR A 299 -4.10 -14.59 29.51
CA TYR A 299 -5.08 -13.66 28.96
C TYR A 299 -5.33 -12.45 29.86
N ASP A 300 -5.64 -12.69 31.13
CA ASP A 300 -6.03 -11.62 32.04
C ASP A 300 -4.87 -10.66 32.30
N GLU A 301 -3.67 -11.20 32.54
CA GLU A 301 -2.45 -10.40 32.69
C GLU A 301 -2.16 -9.58 31.43
N PHE A 302 -2.22 -10.19 30.25
CA PHE A 302 -1.95 -9.51 28.99
C PHE A 302 -2.92 -8.35 28.76
N VAL A 303 -4.23 -8.58 28.94
CA VAL A 303 -5.25 -7.55 28.72
C VAL A 303 -5.09 -6.39 29.70
N GLU A 304 -4.87 -6.67 30.99
CA GLU A 304 -4.64 -5.61 31.99
C GLU A 304 -3.42 -4.75 31.65
N ARG A 305 -2.30 -5.39 31.30
CA ARG A 305 -1.06 -4.69 30.96
C ARG A 305 -1.16 -3.92 29.64
N LEU A 306 -1.85 -4.47 28.65
CA LEU A 306 -2.13 -3.79 27.38
C LEU A 306 -2.97 -2.54 27.60
N VAL A 307 -4.05 -2.63 28.40
CA VAL A 307 -4.89 -1.48 28.76
C VAL A 307 -4.06 -0.41 29.47
N ALA A 308 -3.27 -0.79 30.48
CA ALA A 308 -2.42 0.15 31.23
C ALA A 308 -1.35 0.83 30.35
N ARG A 309 -0.83 0.14 29.32
CA ARG A 309 0.10 0.76 28.35
C ARG A 309 -0.63 1.66 27.35
N ALA A 310 -1.78 1.24 26.84
CA ALA A 310 -2.55 1.98 25.85
C ALA A 310 -3.17 3.27 26.43
N GLN A 311 -3.60 3.27 27.71
CA GLN A 311 -4.08 4.46 28.42
C GLN A 311 -3.06 5.61 28.50
N ARG A 312 -1.76 5.27 28.41
CA ARG A 312 -0.66 6.24 28.48
C ARG A 312 -0.30 6.85 27.12
N ILE A 313 -0.94 6.41 26.04
CA ILE A 313 -0.69 6.94 24.69
C ILE A 313 -1.10 8.41 24.65
N ARG A 314 -0.14 9.28 24.34
CA ARG A 314 -0.40 10.72 24.17
C ARG A 314 -1.05 11.01 22.81
N ILE A 315 -2.35 11.26 22.80
CA ILE A 315 -3.07 11.70 21.60
C ILE A 315 -2.83 13.21 21.42
N GLY A 316 -2.47 13.66 20.23
CA GLY A 316 -2.17 15.08 20.04
C GLY A 316 -1.91 15.49 18.61
N ASN A 317 -1.47 16.74 18.47
CA ASN A 317 -1.13 17.34 17.18
C ASN A 317 -0.08 16.46 16.45
N PRO A 318 -0.33 16.06 15.19
CA PRO A 318 0.62 15.30 14.39
C PRO A 318 2.00 15.95 14.25
N GLN A 319 2.08 17.27 14.33
CA GLN A 319 3.32 18.04 14.22
C GLN A 319 4.10 18.16 15.53
N ASP A 320 3.54 17.70 16.65
CA ASP A 320 4.25 17.64 17.94
C ASP A 320 5.01 16.31 18.07
N ASP A 321 6.34 16.38 18.22
CA ASP A 321 7.20 15.21 18.41
C ASP A 321 6.87 14.40 19.68
N ALA A 322 6.20 15.00 20.66
CA ALA A 322 5.74 14.32 21.86
C ALA A 322 4.48 13.46 21.65
N SER A 323 3.70 13.73 20.60
CA SER A 323 2.48 12.97 20.27
C SER A 323 2.82 11.52 19.96
N GLU A 324 1.96 10.61 20.42
CA GLU A 324 2.07 9.18 20.22
C GLU A 324 0.98 8.55 19.36
N MET A 325 -0.15 9.26 19.18
CA MET A 325 -1.19 8.89 18.23
C MET A 325 -1.87 10.16 17.68
N GLY A 326 -2.13 10.17 16.37
CA GLY A 326 -2.73 11.30 15.65
C GLY A 326 -4.24 11.13 15.43
N PRO A 327 -4.87 12.03 14.66
CA PRO A 327 -6.26 11.89 14.25
C PRO A 327 -6.44 10.77 13.21
N MET A 328 -7.69 10.40 12.97
CA MET A 328 -8.11 9.74 11.73
C MET A 328 -7.89 10.68 10.56
N ALA A 329 -7.53 10.16 9.40
CA ALA A 329 -7.18 10.96 8.23
C ALA A 329 -8.40 11.58 7.54
N THR A 330 -9.61 11.03 7.74
CA THR A 330 -10.84 11.55 7.14
C THR A 330 -12.02 11.49 8.12
N ALA A 331 -12.95 12.45 7.99
CA ALA A 331 -14.21 12.44 8.75
C ALA A 331 -15.04 11.18 8.48
N GLN A 332 -15.02 10.70 7.23
CA GLN A 332 -15.73 9.49 6.80
C GLN A 332 -15.16 8.26 7.51
N GLN A 333 -13.84 8.15 7.62
CA GLN A 333 -13.22 7.03 8.33
C GLN A 333 -13.51 7.09 9.83
N LEU A 334 -13.50 8.29 10.44
CA LEU A 334 -13.92 8.47 11.83
C LEU A 334 -15.36 7.96 12.06
N ALA A 335 -16.29 8.31 11.16
CA ALA A 335 -17.67 7.83 11.24
C ALA A 335 -17.79 6.30 11.09
N VAL A 336 -16.97 5.67 10.23
CA VAL A 336 -16.90 4.20 10.11
C VAL A 336 -16.42 3.57 11.42
N VAL A 337 -15.37 4.13 12.04
CA VAL A 337 -14.87 3.67 13.34
C VAL A 337 -15.96 3.77 14.41
N GLU A 338 -16.62 4.92 14.50
CA GLU A 338 -17.71 5.14 15.47
C GLU A 338 -18.87 4.16 15.28
N GLY A 339 -19.26 3.91 14.03
CA GLY A 339 -20.29 2.93 13.69
C GLY A 339 -19.93 1.51 14.11
N LEU A 340 -18.71 1.04 13.78
CA LEU A 340 -18.28 -0.31 14.14
C LEU A 340 -18.07 -0.50 15.66
N VAL A 341 -17.67 0.55 16.37
CA VAL A 341 -17.60 0.54 17.84
C VAL A 341 -19.00 0.46 18.45
N ALA A 342 -19.98 1.20 17.91
CA ALA A 342 -21.37 1.11 18.34
C ALA A 342 -21.98 -0.28 18.09
N ASP A 343 -21.72 -0.86 16.91
CA ASP A 343 -22.13 -2.22 16.56
C ASP A 343 -21.53 -3.25 17.53
N ALA A 344 -20.24 -3.13 17.87
CA ALA A 344 -19.57 -4.03 18.82
C ALA A 344 -20.25 -4.01 20.21
N LEU A 345 -20.59 -2.83 20.72
CA LEU A 345 -21.33 -2.67 21.98
C LEU A 345 -22.72 -3.30 21.90
N ALA A 346 -23.43 -3.10 20.79
CA ALA A 346 -24.77 -3.68 20.57
C ALA A 346 -24.74 -5.22 20.46
N GLU A 347 -23.66 -5.79 19.92
CA GLU A 347 -23.45 -7.25 19.83
C GLU A 347 -22.98 -7.91 21.14
N GLY A 348 -22.73 -7.10 22.18
CA GLY A 348 -22.35 -7.55 23.51
C GLY A 348 -20.85 -7.67 23.74
N ALA A 349 -19.99 -7.11 22.87
CA ALA A 349 -18.56 -7.03 23.14
C ALA A 349 -18.29 -6.15 24.37
N ARG A 350 -17.38 -6.58 25.24
CA ARG A 350 -17.06 -5.85 26.47
C ARG A 350 -15.98 -4.81 26.20
N LEU A 351 -16.33 -3.54 26.33
CA LEU A 351 -15.37 -2.43 26.20
C LEU A 351 -14.41 -2.42 27.40
N ARG A 352 -13.10 -2.53 27.13
CA ARG A 352 -12.03 -2.49 28.15
C ARG A 352 -11.31 -1.15 28.20
N LEU A 353 -11.28 -0.43 27.08
CA LEU A 353 -10.61 0.87 26.94
C LEU A 353 -11.23 1.67 25.80
N GLY A 354 -11.30 3.00 25.94
CA GLY A 354 -11.59 3.92 24.84
C GLY A 354 -13.06 3.93 24.40
N GLY A 355 -13.29 3.80 23.09
CA GLY A 355 -14.61 3.73 22.48
C GLY A 355 -15.29 5.08 22.25
N LYS A 356 -14.51 6.18 22.25
CA LYS A 356 -15.01 7.54 22.11
C LYS A 356 -13.94 8.50 21.57
N ARG A 357 -14.36 9.72 21.23
CA ARG A 357 -13.45 10.83 20.92
C ARG A 357 -12.83 11.39 22.21
N PRO A 358 -11.54 11.76 22.21
CA PRO A 358 -10.92 12.44 23.33
C PRO A 358 -11.49 13.86 23.51
N GLN A 359 -11.52 14.33 24.76
CA GLN A 359 -11.91 15.70 25.08
C GLN A 359 -10.73 16.66 24.89
N ASN A 360 -11.00 17.94 24.61
CA ASN A 360 -10.02 19.04 24.55
C ASN A 360 -8.99 19.02 23.40
N LEU A 361 -9.23 18.28 22.30
CA LEU A 361 -8.37 18.30 21.10
C LEU A 361 -8.97 19.07 19.91
N GLY A 362 -9.90 20.00 20.19
CA GLY A 362 -10.56 20.80 19.16
C GLY A 362 -11.46 19.98 18.23
N ASN A 363 -11.56 20.42 16.97
CA ASN A 363 -12.45 19.82 15.96
C ASN A 363 -11.79 18.70 15.15
N GLY A 364 -10.52 18.38 15.40
CA GLY A 364 -9.80 17.33 14.68
C GLY A 364 -10.43 15.96 14.84
N TRP A 365 -10.15 15.07 13.90
CA TRP A 365 -10.81 13.77 13.79
C TRP A 365 -10.17 12.70 14.69
N PHE A 366 -9.97 13.02 15.97
CA PHE A 366 -9.33 12.14 16.94
C PHE A 366 -10.26 11.05 17.47
N TYR A 367 -9.68 9.88 17.77
CA TYR A 367 -10.38 8.76 18.42
C TYR A 367 -9.46 8.08 19.45
N GLU A 368 -10.00 7.68 20.60
CA GLU A 368 -9.20 7.06 21.67
C GLU A 368 -8.74 5.64 21.28
N PRO A 369 -7.55 5.19 21.73
CA PRO A 369 -7.16 3.78 21.65
C PRO A 369 -8.26 2.93 22.26
N THR A 370 -8.79 1.99 21.51
CA THR A 370 -9.96 1.21 21.90
C THR A 370 -9.61 -0.27 21.95
N LEU A 371 -10.10 -0.97 22.98
CA LEU A 371 -9.94 -2.41 23.14
C LEU A 371 -11.27 -3.04 23.54
N PHE A 372 -11.75 -3.98 22.72
CA PHE A 372 -12.90 -4.83 23.02
C PHE A 372 -12.47 -6.23 23.39
N GLU A 373 -13.08 -6.79 24.43
CA GLU A 373 -13.07 -8.22 24.73
C GLU A 373 -14.29 -8.87 24.06
N CYS A 374 -14.04 -9.91 23.26
CA CYS A 374 -15.03 -10.61 22.46
C CYS A 374 -15.12 -12.09 22.88
N ASP A 375 -16.34 -12.63 22.97
CA ASP A 375 -16.59 -14.03 23.35
C ASP A 375 -16.64 -14.99 22.15
N ARG A 376 -16.80 -14.46 20.92
CA ARG A 376 -16.90 -15.23 19.69
C ARG A 376 -16.27 -14.51 18.51
N ASN A 377 -15.60 -15.25 17.64
CA ASN A 377 -14.96 -14.71 16.44
C ASN A 377 -15.96 -14.24 15.37
N SER A 378 -17.23 -14.65 15.46
CA SER A 378 -18.28 -14.27 14.52
C SER A 378 -18.86 -12.87 14.73
N MET A 379 -18.47 -12.16 15.80
CA MET A 379 -18.85 -10.75 16.00
C MET A 379 -18.35 -9.89 14.84
N LYS A 380 -19.12 -8.87 14.44
CA LYS A 380 -18.77 -7.99 13.34
C LYS A 380 -17.42 -7.31 13.55
N ILE A 381 -17.13 -6.87 14.78
CA ILE A 381 -15.84 -6.24 15.12
C ILE A 381 -14.63 -7.18 14.97
N MET A 382 -14.85 -8.50 14.99
CA MET A 382 -13.82 -9.51 14.72
C MET A 382 -13.70 -9.81 13.22
N GLN A 383 -14.76 -9.60 12.42
CA GLN A 383 -14.78 -9.98 11.00
C GLN A 383 -14.49 -8.82 10.04
N GLU A 384 -14.86 -7.59 10.41
CA GLU A 384 -14.71 -6.41 9.55
C GLU A 384 -13.46 -5.60 9.89
N GLU A 385 -12.85 -5.03 8.85
CA GLU A 385 -11.73 -4.11 8.99
C GLU A 385 -12.24 -2.75 9.48
N VAL A 386 -11.78 -2.35 10.67
CA VAL A 386 -12.16 -1.05 11.27
C VAL A 386 -11.30 0.08 10.72
N PHE A 387 -10.05 -0.21 10.39
CA PHE A 387 -9.05 0.74 9.89
C PHE A 387 -8.94 2.01 10.77
N GLY A 388 -8.89 1.80 12.08
CA GLY A 388 -8.75 2.80 13.12
C GLY A 388 -8.14 2.19 14.39
N PRO A 389 -7.97 2.96 15.48
CA PRO A 389 -7.23 2.52 16.66
C PRO A 389 -8.09 1.61 17.56
N VAL A 390 -8.63 0.53 17.00
CA VAL A 390 -9.57 -0.39 17.64
C VAL A 390 -9.06 -1.82 17.52
N ALA A 391 -8.73 -2.42 18.67
CA ALA A 391 -8.38 -3.83 18.78
C ALA A 391 -9.55 -4.63 19.36
N SER A 392 -9.64 -5.91 18.97
CA SER A 392 -10.51 -6.89 19.59
C SER A 392 -9.68 -8.06 20.09
N VAL A 393 -9.91 -8.49 21.33
CA VAL A 393 -9.17 -9.58 21.99
C VAL A 393 -10.09 -10.78 22.27
N ILE A 394 -9.62 -11.97 21.90
CA ILE A 394 -10.32 -13.25 22.10
C ILE A 394 -9.38 -14.28 22.71
N ARG A 395 -9.94 -15.14 23.55
CA ARG A 395 -9.24 -16.27 24.18
C ARG A 395 -9.02 -17.41 23.18
N PHE A 396 -7.97 -18.19 23.39
CA PHE A 396 -7.82 -19.52 22.81
C PHE A 396 -7.11 -20.44 23.80
N LYS A 397 -7.40 -21.74 23.71
CA LYS A 397 -6.87 -22.77 24.59
C LYS A 397 -5.57 -23.37 24.09
N ASP A 398 -5.52 -23.72 22.80
CA ASP A 398 -4.39 -24.44 22.22
C ASP A 398 -4.03 -23.96 20.79
N GLU A 399 -2.92 -24.47 20.27
CA GLU A 399 -2.39 -24.10 18.94
C GLU A 399 -3.39 -24.36 17.81
N ALA A 400 -4.19 -25.43 17.91
CA ALA A 400 -5.16 -25.79 16.87
C ALA A 400 -6.33 -24.80 16.86
N GLU A 401 -6.83 -24.42 18.03
CA GLU A 401 -7.86 -23.39 18.15
C GLU A 401 -7.35 -22.01 17.67
N ALA A 402 -6.14 -21.62 18.07
CA ALA A 402 -5.53 -20.36 17.60
C ALA A 402 -5.46 -20.30 16.07
N LEU A 403 -5.02 -21.39 15.43
CA LEU A 403 -4.94 -21.50 13.97
C LEU A 403 -6.33 -21.41 13.32
N SER A 404 -7.32 -22.08 13.91
CA SER A 404 -8.71 -22.04 13.42
C SER A 404 -9.26 -20.61 13.44
N ILE A 405 -9.17 -19.91 14.58
CA ILE A 405 -9.63 -18.53 14.72
C ILE A 405 -8.83 -17.58 13.79
N ALA A 406 -7.51 -17.74 13.71
CA ALA A 406 -6.66 -16.91 12.87
C ALA A 406 -7.09 -16.98 11.39
N ASN A 407 -7.41 -18.17 10.89
CA ASN A 407 -7.82 -18.41 9.52
C ASN A 407 -9.31 -18.14 9.24
N ASP A 408 -10.15 -18.08 10.27
CA ASP A 408 -11.58 -17.72 10.20
C ASP A 408 -11.77 -16.21 10.01
N SER A 409 -11.37 -15.75 8.82
CA SER A 409 -11.56 -14.41 8.29
C SER A 409 -11.57 -14.48 6.77
N GLN A 410 -12.34 -13.60 6.12
CA GLN A 410 -12.30 -13.43 4.67
C GLN A 410 -10.97 -12.83 4.17
N PHE A 411 -10.19 -12.23 5.07
CA PHE A 411 -8.92 -11.59 4.77
C PHE A 411 -7.72 -12.53 4.98
N GLY A 412 -6.57 -12.15 4.44
CA GLY A 412 -5.33 -12.90 4.53
C GLY A 412 -4.11 -12.05 4.19
N LEU A 413 -4.02 -10.84 4.75
CA LEU A 413 -2.90 -9.94 4.47
C LEU A 413 -1.68 -10.25 5.34
N ALA A 414 -1.80 -10.08 6.65
CA ALA A 414 -0.70 -10.28 7.58
C ALA A 414 -1.14 -11.08 8.83
N ALA A 415 -0.16 -11.62 9.55
CA ALA A 415 -0.33 -12.18 10.88
C ALA A 415 0.91 -11.98 11.76
N GLY A 416 0.71 -11.99 13.09
CA GLY A 416 1.76 -11.96 14.10
C GLY A 416 1.69 -13.20 14.98
N ILE A 417 2.84 -13.75 15.37
CA ILE A 417 2.97 -14.91 16.25
C ILE A 417 4.00 -14.58 17.33
N TRP A 418 3.62 -14.71 18.60
CA TRP A 418 4.51 -14.51 19.76
C TRP A 418 4.63 -15.81 20.54
N THR A 419 5.82 -16.39 20.55
CA THR A 419 6.14 -17.68 21.20
C THR A 419 7.65 -17.88 21.28
N ARG A 420 8.14 -18.66 22.25
CA ARG A 420 9.54 -19.12 22.32
C ARG A 420 9.73 -20.49 21.67
N ASP A 421 8.65 -21.23 21.43
CA ASP A 421 8.65 -22.49 20.68
C ASP A 421 8.83 -22.24 19.17
N LEU A 422 10.06 -22.49 18.68
CA LEU A 422 10.38 -22.39 17.25
C LEU A 422 9.60 -23.39 16.39
N GLY A 423 9.32 -24.59 16.92
CA GLY A 423 8.52 -25.59 16.22
C GLY A 423 7.11 -25.07 15.95
N ARG A 424 6.49 -24.46 16.97
CA ARG A 424 5.18 -23.79 16.83
C ARG A 424 5.23 -22.63 15.84
N ALA A 425 6.24 -21.77 15.95
CA ALA A 425 6.40 -20.64 15.03
C ALA A 425 6.42 -21.10 13.56
N HIS A 426 7.17 -22.16 13.24
CA HIS A 426 7.22 -22.71 11.88
C HIS A 426 5.92 -23.38 11.43
N ARG A 427 5.25 -24.15 12.31
CA ARG A 427 3.96 -24.79 11.98
C ARG A 427 2.89 -23.74 11.68
N LEU A 428 2.74 -22.74 12.56
CA LEU A 428 1.76 -21.67 12.36
C LEU A 428 2.10 -20.78 11.16
N ALA A 429 3.38 -20.44 10.95
CA ALA A 429 3.77 -19.65 9.77
C ALA A 429 3.45 -20.36 8.45
N ARG A 430 3.52 -21.70 8.42
CA ARG A 430 3.11 -22.51 7.27
C ARG A 430 1.59 -22.54 7.09
N ASP A 431 0.84 -22.69 8.19
CA ASP A 431 -0.59 -23.03 8.13
C ASP A 431 -1.53 -21.80 8.19
N ILE A 432 -1.05 -20.65 8.67
CA ILE A 432 -1.80 -19.39 8.61
C ILE A 432 -1.85 -18.89 7.17
N ARG A 433 -3.06 -18.65 6.67
CA ARG A 433 -3.33 -18.19 5.31
C ARG A 433 -3.24 -16.67 5.23
N SER A 434 -2.04 -16.14 5.41
CA SER A 434 -1.72 -14.72 5.17
C SER A 434 -0.44 -14.57 4.35
N GLY A 435 -0.32 -13.48 3.59
CA GLY A 435 0.86 -13.26 2.75
C GLY A 435 2.09 -12.75 3.51
N ILE A 436 1.91 -12.20 4.72
CA ILE A 436 2.99 -11.73 5.59
C ILE A 436 2.83 -12.37 6.97
N ILE A 437 3.89 -12.99 7.49
CA ILE A 437 3.91 -13.55 8.85
C ILE A 437 5.09 -12.94 9.62
N TRP A 438 4.81 -12.29 10.74
CA TRP A 438 5.83 -11.86 11.69
C TRP A 438 5.88 -12.82 12.88
N VAL A 439 7.08 -13.21 13.29
CA VAL A 439 7.31 -14.01 14.51
C VAL A 439 8.14 -13.18 15.48
N ASN A 440 7.64 -12.99 16.69
CA ASN A 440 8.28 -12.20 17.76
C ASN A 440 8.65 -10.76 17.33
N THR A 441 7.90 -10.21 16.38
CA THR A 441 7.96 -8.84 15.90
C THR A 441 6.62 -8.49 15.24
N TYR A 442 6.43 -7.25 14.83
CA TYR A 442 5.25 -6.84 14.07
C TYR A 442 5.55 -5.58 13.26
N ARG A 443 4.94 -5.43 12.07
CA ARG A 443 5.08 -4.25 11.20
C ARG A 443 6.50 -3.92 10.73
N ALA A 444 7.44 -4.85 10.84
CA ALA A 444 8.75 -4.68 10.20
C ALA A 444 8.58 -4.72 8.68
N VAL A 445 9.22 -3.77 7.97
CA VAL A 445 9.14 -3.63 6.52
C VAL A 445 10.54 -3.62 5.90
N SER A 446 10.64 -4.09 4.66
CA SER A 446 11.88 -4.04 3.89
C SER A 446 11.59 -3.96 2.39
N ALA A 447 12.42 -3.23 1.63
CA ALA A 447 12.34 -3.21 0.17
C ALA A 447 12.54 -4.60 -0.44
N MET A 448 13.24 -5.48 0.26
CA MET A 448 13.50 -6.86 -0.17
C MET A 448 12.34 -7.82 0.11
N ALA A 449 11.43 -7.47 1.02
CA ALA A 449 10.35 -8.35 1.45
C ALA A 449 9.07 -8.06 0.64
N PRO A 450 8.53 -9.04 -0.11
CA PRO A 450 7.27 -8.86 -0.81
C PRO A 450 6.12 -8.56 0.14
N ILE A 451 5.23 -7.67 -0.28
CA ILE A 451 4.04 -7.23 0.43
C ILE A 451 2.84 -7.62 -0.41
N GLY A 452 1.89 -8.30 0.21
CA GLY A 452 0.59 -8.57 -0.38
C GLY A 452 -0.13 -9.72 0.26
N GLY A 453 -1.42 -9.81 -0.03
CA GLY A 453 -2.33 -10.70 0.69
C GLY A 453 -2.72 -11.98 -0.05
N PHE A 454 -3.58 -12.75 0.61
CA PHE A 454 -4.40 -13.82 0.06
C PHE A 454 -5.88 -13.47 0.21
N LYS A 455 -6.75 -14.32 -0.35
CA LYS A 455 -8.22 -14.21 -0.21
C LYS A 455 -8.72 -12.81 -0.62
N ASN A 456 -9.59 -12.19 0.17
CA ASN A 456 -10.13 -10.85 -0.11
C ASN A 456 -9.16 -9.71 0.20
N SER A 457 -7.94 -9.99 0.69
CA SER A 457 -6.88 -8.99 0.82
C SER A 457 -6.17 -8.67 -0.50
N GLY A 458 -6.61 -9.30 -1.60
CA GLY A 458 -6.14 -9.00 -2.96
C GLY A 458 -5.11 -9.99 -3.48
N TYR A 459 -4.43 -9.60 -4.57
CA TYR A 459 -3.49 -10.44 -5.31
C TYR A 459 -2.45 -9.60 -6.06
N GLY A 460 -1.34 -10.24 -6.40
CA GLY A 460 -0.11 -9.56 -6.77
C GLY A 460 0.78 -9.34 -5.55
N ARG A 461 2.01 -8.88 -5.78
CA ARG A 461 2.95 -8.53 -4.71
C ARG A 461 3.65 -7.23 -5.07
N GLU A 462 3.84 -6.39 -4.07
CA GLU A 462 4.63 -5.16 -4.14
C GLU A 462 5.95 -5.39 -3.40
N SER A 463 7.02 -4.70 -3.79
CA SER A 463 8.38 -4.90 -3.23
C SER A 463 8.97 -6.31 -3.45
N GLY A 464 10.23 -6.49 -3.05
CA GLY A 464 10.98 -7.72 -3.27
C GLY A 464 11.39 -7.94 -4.73
N ILE A 465 12.09 -9.05 -4.97
CA ILE A 465 12.76 -9.32 -6.24
C ILE A 465 11.79 -9.44 -7.42
N ASP A 466 10.60 -10.00 -7.16
CA ASP A 466 9.57 -10.23 -8.18
C ASP A 466 8.75 -8.97 -8.50
N SER A 467 8.91 -7.89 -7.73
CA SER A 467 8.11 -6.66 -7.93
C SER A 467 8.28 -6.10 -9.32
N VAL A 468 9.49 -6.11 -9.87
CA VAL A 468 9.77 -5.56 -11.20
C VAL A 468 9.19 -6.47 -12.30
N LEU A 469 9.24 -7.80 -12.11
CA LEU A 469 8.64 -8.77 -13.04
C LEU A 469 7.13 -8.56 -13.21
N ALA A 470 6.43 -8.17 -12.13
CA ALA A 470 5.01 -7.86 -12.14
C ALA A 470 4.61 -6.64 -13.02
N TYR A 471 5.61 -5.94 -13.57
CA TYR A 471 5.49 -4.80 -14.48
C TYR A 471 6.06 -5.10 -15.88
N THR A 472 6.23 -6.38 -16.22
CA THR A 472 6.70 -6.83 -17.54
C THR A 472 5.74 -7.80 -18.24
N GLU A 473 5.84 -7.86 -19.56
CA GLU A 473 5.32 -8.94 -20.39
C GLU A 473 6.45 -9.89 -20.79
N LEU A 474 6.20 -11.19 -20.69
CA LEU A 474 7.16 -12.20 -21.15
C LEU A 474 6.95 -12.46 -22.64
N LYS A 475 7.94 -12.12 -23.46
CA LYS A 475 7.98 -12.44 -24.88
C LYS A 475 8.81 -13.68 -25.11
N THR A 476 8.32 -14.64 -25.90
CA THR A 476 9.12 -15.78 -26.37
C THR A 476 9.43 -15.59 -27.85
N VAL A 477 10.71 -15.68 -28.22
CA VAL A 477 11.18 -15.60 -29.61
C VAL A 477 11.60 -16.99 -30.06
N TRP A 478 11.15 -17.41 -31.23
CA TRP A 478 11.50 -18.67 -31.87
C TRP A 478 12.27 -18.41 -33.14
N ILE A 479 13.40 -19.09 -33.31
CA ILE A 479 14.29 -18.96 -34.46
C ILE A 479 14.53 -20.35 -35.02
N ASN A 480 14.18 -20.56 -36.30
CA ASN A 480 14.62 -21.73 -37.03
C ASN A 480 16.07 -21.53 -37.47
N LEU A 481 16.96 -22.37 -36.96
CA LEU A 481 18.38 -22.40 -37.28
C LEU A 481 18.70 -23.29 -38.48
N SER A 482 17.73 -24.07 -38.98
CA SER A 482 17.92 -24.92 -40.15
C SER A 482 18.18 -24.08 -41.39
N SER A 483 19.17 -24.49 -42.19
CA SER A 483 19.38 -23.94 -43.53
C SER A 483 18.38 -24.50 -44.55
N ALA A 484 17.67 -25.58 -44.21
CA ALA A 484 16.63 -26.14 -45.08
C ALA A 484 15.38 -25.24 -45.02
N PRO A 485 14.67 -25.06 -46.15
CA PRO A 485 13.41 -24.35 -46.14
C PRO A 485 12.39 -25.07 -45.25
N MET A 486 11.47 -24.30 -44.66
CA MET A 486 10.35 -24.87 -43.91
C MET A 486 9.57 -25.82 -44.85
N PRO A 487 9.31 -27.07 -44.43
CA PRO A 487 8.60 -28.03 -45.27
C PRO A 487 7.18 -27.54 -45.59
N ASP A 488 6.68 -27.92 -46.76
CA ASP A 488 5.29 -27.65 -47.16
C ASP A 488 4.34 -28.35 -46.18
N PRO A 489 3.46 -27.61 -45.47
CA PRO A 489 2.58 -28.19 -44.47
C PRO A 489 1.50 -29.13 -45.06
N PHE A 490 1.32 -29.14 -46.39
CA PHE A 490 0.34 -29.98 -47.08
C PHE A 490 0.95 -31.20 -47.77
N VAL A 491 2.27 -31.29 -47.84
CA VAL A 491 2.97 -32.48 -48.33
C VAL A 491 3.22 -33.39 -47.14
N MET A 492 2.23 -34.24 -46.83
CA MET A 492 2.40 -35.30 -45.83
C MET A 492 3.55 -36.23 -46.25
N ARG A 493 4.56 -36.35 -45.39
CA ARG A 493 5.68 -37.28 -45.56
C ARG A 493 5.38 -38.64 -44.95
#